data_AF-A0AAN6TAG8-F1
#
_entry.id   AF-A0AAN6TAG8-F1
#
_cell.length_a   1.000
_cell.length_b   1.000
_cell.length_c   1.000
_cell.angle_alpha   90.00
_cell.angle_beta   90.00
_cell.angle_gamma   90.00
#
_symmetry.space_group_name_H-M   'P 1'
#
loop_
_entity.id
_entity.type
_entity.pdbx_description
1 polymer ?
#
loop_
_entity_poly.entity_id
_entity_poly.type
_entity_poly.pdbx_seq_one_letter_code
_entity_poly.pdbx_strand_id
1 'polypeptide(L)'
;MSSYFGEYGVYSVAALVLAGLWVKPLGILWLISLCLARRKGDPARVGVTWIKVVYPFWIIASIGYVVVFGLRIWYYIYLDNDTFTSNYIYYVRQAEDHIAVTAELFTGLADIFLFISFVELSNGFLLCLSNGAQFMPRRKQLRYVILGWGFVLFALVLSTFALGHSVTARSYDMQRSSRSNVNEAQLLLDLLHGIRLDGACRILFWITSLGMVALASQAVHKLRENPALRKTAVLLLVATILDSVRLLVRMAIYAHNTLQNPERYIFRGSMAPIEALLIVDPLFNYLFMFILLVLLFTLGARKQGGLWSQAQQGWGMPTGFVTTAPASGPPMVPITSSSNGLPAYLAVAQQKQQQDMAWQQQQHQQQDMAWQQQQQYRQQQQQQQYPQNQQQQYPQGQYYYPPQQQQQFSNPESGMVANGFQAPSPPVEGYGQK
;
A
#
# COMPACT_ATOMS: atom_id res chain seq x y z
N MET A 1 -11.57 3.15 -45.44
CA MET A 1 -10.59 2.42 -44.59
C MET A 1 -9.79 3.36 -43.71
N SER A 2 -9.32 4.52 -44.19
CA SER A 2 -8.61 5.51 -43.34
C SER A 2 -9.38 6.07 -42.13
N SER A 3 -10.71 5.90 -42.06
CA SER A 3 -11.53 6.30 -40.90
C SER A 3 -11.49 5.30 -39.75
N TYR A 4 -11.18 4.02 -40.00
CA TYR A 4 -11.16 2.98 -38.96
C TYR A 4 -9.95 3.10 -38.04
N PHE A 5 -8.78 3.48 -38.59
CA PHE A 5 -7.60 3.78 -37.78
C PHE A 5 -7.79 5.03 -36.92
N GLY A 6 -8.53 6.02 -37.45
CA GLY A 6 -8.71 7.33 -36.81
C GLY A 6 -9.29 7.24 -35.40
N GLU A 7 -10.34 6.44 -35.20
CA GLU A 7 -10.98 6.32 -33.89
C GLU A 7 -10.29 5.23 -33.03
N TYR A 8 -10.27 3.98 -33.48
CA TYR A 8 -9.75 2.85 -32.68
C TYR A 8 -8.26 2.98 -32.33
N GLY A 9 -7.46 3.49 -33.25
CA GLY A 9 -6.02 3.68 -33.04
C GLY A 9 -5.74 4.73 -31.96
N VAL A 10 -6.41 5.88 -32.03
CA VAL A 10 -6.22 6.98 -31.07
C VAL A 10 -6.62 6.56 -29.66
N TYR A 11 -7.77 5.89 -29.51
CA TYR A 11 -8.20 5.39 -28.21
C TYR A 11 -7.28 4.29 -27.66
N SER A 12 -6.73 3.43 -28.53
CA SER A 12 -5.75 2.41 -28.12
C SER A 12 -4.43 3.03 -27.65
N VAL A 13 -3.98 4.11 -28.30
CA VAL A 13 -2.80 4.89 -27.84
C VAL A 13 -3.07 5.50 -26.47
N ALA A 14 -4.26 6.06 -26.25
CA ALA A 14 -4.64 6.59 -24.94
C ALA A 14 -4.62 5.50 -23.85
N ALA A 15 -5.20 4.33 -24.13
CA ALA A 15 -5.18 3.18 -23.23
C ALA A 15 -3.74 2.71 -22.90
N LEU A 16 -2.88 2.63 -23.93
CA LEU A 16 -1.46 2.29 -23.78
C LEU A 16 -0.74 3.26 -22.86
N VAL A 17 -0.93 4.58 -23.08
CA VAL A 17 -0.31 5.62 -22.26
C VAL A 17 -0.82 5.53 -20.82
N LEU A 18 -2.13 5.37 -20.61
CA LEU A 18 -2.71 5.25 -19.27
C LEU A 18 -2.20 4.01 -18.52
N ALA A 19 -2.01 2.87 -19.19
CA ALA A 19 -1.44 1.68 -18.58
C ALA A 19 0.06 1.83 -18.27
N GLY A 20 0.82 2.45 -19.18
CA GLY A 20 2.28 2.54 -19.08
C GLY A 20 2.82 3.67 -18.21
N LEU A 21 2.12 4.80 -18.13
CA LEU A 21 2.58 6.01 -17.44
C LEU A 21 2.92 5.75 -15.97
N TRP A 22 2.16 4.88 -15.31
CA TRP A 22 2.29 4.62 -13.87
C TRP A 22 3.33 3.55 -13.53
N VAL A 23 3.82 2.78 -14.50
CA VAL A 23 4.75 1.65 -14.25
C VAL A 23 6.04 2.13 -13.59
N LYS A 24 6.66 3.19 -14.13
CA LYS A 24 7.92 3.75 -13.60
C LYS A 24 7.78 4.28 -12.17
N PRO A 25 6.86 5.20 -11.84
CA PRO A 25 6.73 5.70 -10.48
C PRO A 25 6.33 4.59 -9.49
N LEU A 26 5.52 3.62 -9.89
CA LEU A 26 5.22 2.46 -9.05
C LEU A 26 6.44 1.59 -8.77
N GLY A 27 7.31 1.37 -9.76
CA GLY A 27 8.58 0.66 -9.57
C GLY A 27 9.49 1.35 -8.56
N ILE A 28 9.59 2.69 -8.62
CA ILE A 28 10.36 3.48 -7.65
C ILE A 28 9.75 3.36 -6.25
N LEU A 29 8.42 3.54 -6.12
CA LEU A 29 7.73 3.40 -4.84
C LEU A 29 7.89 2.00 -4.25
N TRP A 30 7.85 0.97 -5.09
CA TRP A 30 8.08 -0.40 -4.68
C TRP A 30 9.49 -0.58 -4.10
N LEU A 31 10.54 -0.13 -4.80
CA LEU A 31 11.91 -0.19 -4.31
C LEU A 31 12.08 0.58 -2.98
N ILE A 32 11.52 1.78 -2.87
CA ILE A 32 11.55 2.54 -1.61
C ILE A 32 10.80 1.80 -0.50
N SER A 33 9.66 1.17 -0.83
CA SER A 33 8.89 0.37 0.13
C SER A 33 9.68 -0.82 0.66
N LEU A 34 10.57 -1.43 -0.15
CA LEU A 34 11.45 -2.49 0.31
C LEU A 34 12.45 -1.96 1.35
N CYS A 35 13.03 -0.79 1.10
CA CYS A 35 14.02 -0.13 1.97
C CYS A 35 13.43 0.45 3.26
N LEU A 36 12.13 0.78 3.29
CA LEU A 36 11.41 1.14 4.52
C LEU A 36 11.25 -0.13 5.37
N ALA A 37 12.35 -0.45 6.07
CA ALA A 37 12.60 -1.69 6.77
C ALA A 37 11.55 -1.94 7.87
N ARG A 38 10.96 -3.13 7.79
CA ARG A 38 10.07 -3.66 8.82
C ARG A 38 10.90 -3.89 10.10
N ARG A 39 10.49 -3.31 11.23
CA ARG A 39 10.90 -3.85 12.53
C ARG A 39 10.21 -5.21 12.69
N LYS A 40 11.00 -6.28 12.69
CA LYS A 40 10.55 -7.66 12.92
C LYS A 40 9.71 -7.67 14.22
N GLY A 41 8.53 -8.27 14.17
CA GLY A 41 7.68 -8.45 15.36
C GLY A 41 6.54 -7.45 15.56
N ASP A 42 6.40 -6.38 14.77
CA ASP A 42 5.24 -5.48 14.95
C ASP A 42 3.99 -6.03 14.22
N PRO A 43 2.97 -6.50 14.97
CA PRO A 43 1.74 -7.03 14.40
C PRO A 43 0.87 -5.99 13.69
N ALA A 44 0.98 -4.70 14.01
CA ALA A 44 0.18 -3.65 13.39
C ALA A 44 0.66 -3.34 11.96
N ARG A 45 1.89 -3.76 11.62
CA ARG A 45 2.54 -3.50 10.32
C ARG A 45 2.36 -4.61 9.29
N VAL A 46 1.58 -5.64 9.59
CA VAL A 46 1.42 -6.80 8.70
C VAL A 46 0.82 -6.37 7.36
N GLY A 47 -0.13 -5.43 7.34
CA GLY A 47 -0.73 -4.91 6.10
C GLY A 47 0.27 -4.29 5.13
N VAL A 48 1.32 -3.62 5.62
CA VAL A 48 2.39 -3.07 4.76
C VAL A 48 3.20 -4.17 4.07
N THR A 49 3.28 -5.36 4.65
CA THR A 49 3.94 -6.50 4.01
C THR A 49 3.16 -6.94 2.77
N TRP A 50 1.83 -6.98 2.86
CA TRP A 50 0.97 -7.32 1.73
C TRP A 50 1.01 -6.27 0.63
N ILE A 51 1.08 -4.97 0.98
CA ILE A 51 1.27 -3.89 0.00
C ILE A 51 2.54 -4.10 -0.84
N LYS A 52 3.65 -4.53 -0.23
CA LYS A 52 4.90 -4.84 -0.97
C LYS A 52 4.73 -5.96 -1.98
N VAL A 53 3.76 -6.85 -1.77
CA VAL A 53 3.38 -7.92 -2.69
C VAL A 53 2.43 -7.36 -3.76
N VAL A 54 1.50 -6.46 -3.46
CA VAL A 54 0.59 -5.86 -4.46
C VAL A 54 1.36 -5.19 -5.61
N TYR A 55 2.41 -4.42 -5.29
CA TYR A 55 3.22 -3.69 -6.27
C TYR A 55 3.70 -4.54 -7.47
N PRO A 56 4.48 -5.63 -7.28
CA PRO A 56 5.01 -6.40 -8.40
C PRO A 56 3.92 -7.06 -9.24
N PHE A 57 2.85 -7.58 -8.64
CA PHE A 57 1.72 -8.15 -9.39
C PHE A 57 1.05 -7.08 -10.26
N TRP A 58 0.81 -5.89 -9.70
CA TRP A 58 0.22 -4.79 -10.46
C TRP A 58 1.14 -4.24 -11.57
N ILE A 59 2.45 -4.14 -11.30
CA ILE A 59 3.45 -3.71 -12.28
C ILE A 59 3.50 -4.69 -13.46
N ILE A 60 3.54 -6.01 -13.18
CA ILE A 60 3.53 -7.05 -14.22
C ILE A 60 2.24 -6.98 -15.04
N ALA A 61 1.08 -6.85 -14.38
CA ALA A 61 -0.20 -6.67 -15.08
C ALA A 61 -0.18 -5.44 -16.00
N SER A 62 0.30 -4.29 -15.50
CA SER A 62 0.38 -3.04 -16.25
C SER A 62 1.30 -3.17 -17.47
N ILE A 63 2.47 -3.81 -17.32
CA ILE A 63 3.36 -4.11 -18.45
C ILE A 63 2.66 -5.03 -19.47
N GLY A 64 1.95 -6.06 -19.00
CA GLY A 64 1.15 -6.94 -19.86
C GLY A 64 0.14 -6.16 -20.70
N TYR A 65 -0.62 -5.25 -20.09
CA TYR A 65 -1.57 -4.41 -20.83
C TYR A 65 -0.91 -3.40 -21.77
N VAL A 66 0.26 -2.85 -21.42
CA VAL A 66 1.05 -2.02 -22.37
C VAL A 66 1.39 -2.83 -23.62
N VAL A 67 1.80 -4.09 -23.46
CA VAL A 67 2.09 -4.98 -24.59
C VAL A 67 0.83 -5.28 -25.39
N VAL A 68 -0.29 -5.60 -24.74
CA VAL A 68 -1.60 -5.83 -25.38
C VAL A 68 -2.02 -4.65 -26.24
N PHE A 69 -2.05 -3.44 -25.67
CA PHE A 69 -2.43 -2.24 -26.42
C PHE A 69 -1.42 -1.91 -27.52
N GLY A 70 -0.13 -2.18 -27.31
CA GLY A 70 0.91 -2.02 -28.32
C GLY A 70 0.72 -2.95 -29.52
N LEU A 71 0.43 -4.23 -29.28
CA LEU A 71 0.12 -5.20 -30.32
C LEU A 71 -1.17 -4.84 -31.06
N ARG A 72 -2.17 -4.31 -30.34
CA ARG A 72 -3.42 -3.84 -30.94
C ARG A 72 -3.24 -2.62 -31.85
N ILE A 73 -2.44 -1.64 -31.44
CA ILE A 73 -2.09 -0.48 -32.28
C ILE A 73 -1.33 -0.96 -33.52
N TRP A 74 -0.35 -1.84 -33.33
CA TRP A 74 0.39 -2.47 -34.42
C TRP A 74 -0.61 -3.11 -35.40
N TYR A 75 -1.50 -3.98 -34.92
CA TYR A 75 -2.51 -4.64 -35.73
C TYR A 75 -3.35 -3.66 -36.57
N TYR A 76 -3.82 -2.55 -35.98
CA TYR A 76 -4.60 -1.55 -36.72
C TYR A 76 -3.79 -0.76 -37.76
N ILE A 77 -2.54 -0.39 -37.47
CA ILE A 77 -1.66 0.26 -38.46
C ILE A 77 -1.45 -0.67 -39.66
N TYR A 78 -1.26 -1.97 -39.41
CA TYR A 78 -0.95 -2.92 -40.48
C TYR A 78 -2.16 -3.30 -41.33
N LEU A 79 -3.35 -3.41 -40.74
CA LEU A 79 -4.58 -3.64 -41.51
C LEU A 79 -4.85 -2.52 -42.53
N ASP A 80 -4.46 -1.28 -42.25
CA ASP A 80 -4.66 -0.15 -43.17
C ASP A 80 -3.67 -0.16 -44.35
N ASN A 81 -2.57 -0.92 -44.24
CA ASN A 81 -1.48 -0.93 -45.22
C ASN A 81 -1.45 -2.16 -46.15
N ASP A 82 -2.40 -3.10 -46.05
CA ASP A 82 -2.57 -4.29 -46.92
C ASP A 82 -1.28 -5.11 -47.21
N THR A 83 -0.27 -5.04 -46.35
CA THR A 83 1.12 -5.42 -46.70
C THR A 83 1.58 -6.80 -46.22
N PHE A 84 0.74 -7.56 -45.48
CA PHE A 84 1.15 -8.84 -44.88
C PHE A 84 0.24 -10.03 -45.22
N THR A 85 0.84 -11.22 -45.22
CA THR A 85 0.11 -12.49 -45.30
C THR A 85 -0.73 -12.72 -44.03
N SER A 86 -1.96 -13.21 -44.21
CA SER A 86 -2.98 -13.45 -43.17
C SER A 86 -2.45 -14.18 -41.92
N ASN A 87 -1.43 -15.03 -42.05
CA ASN A 87 -0.87 -15.82 -40.97
C ASN A 87 -0.15 -15.00 -39.88
N TYR A 88 0.53 -13.90 -40.22
CA TYR A 88 1.25 -13.11 -39.20
C TYR A 88 0.31 -12.37 -38.26
N ILE A 89 -0.72 -11.75 -38.84
CA ILE A 89 -1.79 -11.06 -38.11
C ILE A 89 -2.43 -11.99 -37.09
N TYR A 90 -2.68 -13.23 -37.52
CA TYR A 90 -3.26 -14.27 -36.69
C TYR A 90 -2.40 -14.59 -35.45
N TYR A 91 -1.08 -14.80 -35.61
CA TYR A 91 -0.20 -15.08 -34.47
C TYR A 91 -0.08 -13.90 -33.51
N VAL A 92 -0.09 -12.66 -34.03
CA VAL A 92 -0.05 -11.46 -33.19
C VAL A 92 -1.33 -11.34 -32.36
N ARG A 93 -2.50 -11.57 -32.96
CA ARG A 93 -3.77 -11.55 -32.22
C ARG A 93 -3.83 -12.67 -31.17
N GLN A 94 -3.33 -13.85 -31.50
CA GLN A 94 -3.21 -14.95 -30.54
C GLN A 94 -2.31 -14.59 -29.36
N ALA A 95 -1.17 -13.96 -29.63
CA ALA A 95 -0.28 -13.47 -28.57
C ALA A 95 -0.96 -12.38 -27.72
N GLU A 96 -1.66 -11.42 -28.35
CA GLU A 96 -2.42 -10.37 -27.68
C GLU A 96 -3.41 -10.97 -26.66
N ASP A 97 -4.26 -11.91 -27.10
CA ASP A 97 -5.29 -12.52 -26.26
C ASP A 97 -4.68 -13.29 -25.06
N HIS A 98 -3.62 -14.07 -25.30
CA HIS A 98 -2.94 -14.80 -24.21
C HIS A 98 -2.26 -13.86 -23.21
N ILE A 99 -1.65 -12.77 -23.66
CA ILE A 99 -1.04 -11.78 -22.78
C ILE A 99 -2.13 -11.04 -22.00
N ALA A 100 -3.27 -10.72 -22.62
CA ALA A 100 -4.39 -10.07 -21.96
C ALA A 100 -4.98 -10.92 -20.82
N VAL A 101 -5.23 -12.21 -21.09
CA VAL A 101 -5.71 -13.15 -20.06
C VAL A 101 -4.70 -13.28 -18.91
N THR A 102 -3.40 -13.34 -19.24
CA THR A 102 -2.33 -13.36 -18.23
C THR A 102 -2.30 -12.07 -17.40
N ALA A 103 -2.43 -10.90 -18.04
CA ALA A 103 -2.44 -9.62 -17.36
C ALA A 103 -3.62 -9.49 -16.38
N GLU A 104 -4.82 -9.95 -16.77
CA GLU A 104 -5.99 -9.95 -15.90
C GLU A 104 -5.82 -10.88 -14.68
N LEU A 105 -5.14 -12.02 -14.82
CA LEU A 105 -4.75 -12.86 -13.68
C LEU A 105 -3.91 -12.06 -12.67
N PHE A 106 -2.86 -11.38 -13.13
CA PHE A 106 -2.00 -10.57 -12.26
C PHE A 106 -2.77 -9.40 -11.62
N THR A 107 -3.70 -8.78 -12.34
CA THR A 107 -4.63 -7.79 -11.79
C THR A 107 -5.50 -8.37 -10.68
N GLY A 108 -6.14 -9.52 -10.90
CA GLY A 108 -6.96 -10.19 -9.88
C GLY A 108 -6.15 -10.57 -8.64
N LEU A 109 -4.91 -11.04 -8.80
CA LEU A 109 -4.00 -11.33 -7.68
C LEU A 109 -3.63 -10.05 -6.90
N ALA A 110 -3.32 -8.96 -7.59
CA ALA A 110 -3.05 -7.68 -6.96
C ALA A 110 -4.25 -7.19 -6.14
N ASP A 111 -5.47 -7.30 -6.68
CA ASP A 111 -6.71 -6.92 -5.99
C ASP A 111 -6.96 -7.77 -4.72
N ILE A 112 -6.71 -9.09 -4.78
CA ILE A 112 -6.82 -9.98 -3.60
C ILE A 112 -5.82 -9.57 -2.52
N PHE A 113 -4.55 -9.33 -2.88
CA PHE A 113 -3.55 -8.88 -1.90
C PHE A 113 -3.84 -7.49 -1.36
N LEU A 114 -4.46 -6.61 -2.16
CA LEU A 114 -4.91 -5.29 -1.73
C LEU A 114 -6.01 -5.40 -0.65
N PHE A 115 -6.98 -6.29 -0.84
CA PHE A 115 -8.00 -6.58 0.17
C PHE A 115 -7.43 -7.09 1.48
N ILE A 116 -6.49 -8.05 1.41
CA ILE A 116 -5.80 -8.56 2.59
C ILE A 116 -5.04 -7.40 3.29
N SER A 117 -4.42 -6.51 2.51
CA SER A 117 -3.75 -5.31 3.03
C SER A 117 -4.70 -4.39 3.78
N PHE A 118 -5.88 -4.09 3.23
CA PHE A 118 -6.87 -3.23 3.88
C PHE A 118 -7.37 -3.81 5.21
N VAL A 119 -7.65 -5.11 5.26
CA VAL A 119 -8.09 -5.77 6.50
C VAL A 119 -6.99 -5.78 7.56
N GLU A 120 -5.76 -6.13 7.18
CA GLU A 120 -4.63 -6.15 8.12
C GLU A 120 -4.26 -4.76 8.63
N LEU A 121 -4.36 -3.71 7.79
CA LEU A 121 -4.18 -2.32 8.21
C LEU A 121 -5.31 -1.89 9.16
N SER A 122 -6.58 -2.17 8.83
CA SER A 122 -7.73 -1.86 9.69
C SER A 122 -7.58 -2.53 11.06
N ASN A 123 -7.17 -3.80 11.08
CA ASN A 123 -6.85 -4.52 12.32
C ASN A 123 -5.66 -3.92 13.07
N GLY A 124 -4.63 -3.44 12.35
CA GLY A 124 -3.50 -2.74 12.95
C GLY A 124 -3.93 -1.48 13.71
N PHE A 125 -4.85 -0.69 13.14
CA PHE A 125 -5.43 0.47 13.81
C PHE A 125 -6.20 0.10 15.08
N LEU A 126 -7.04 -0.92 15.02
CA LEU A 126 -7.81 -1.40 16.17
C LEU A 126 -6.90 -1.95 17.28
N LEU A 127 -5.79 -2.60 16.90
CA LEU A 127 -4.80 -3.12 17.84
C LEU A 127 -4.08 -2.00 18.61
N CYS A 128 -3.73 -0.91 17.92
CA CYS A 128 -3.12 0.25 18.56
C CYS A 128 -4.07 0.91 19.56
N LEU A 129 -5.38 0.91 19.31
CA LEU A 129 -6.37 1.46 20.25
C LEU A 129 -6.48 0.64 21.53
N SER A 130 -6.28 -0.67 21.47
CA SER A 130 -6.56 -1.57 22.59
C SER A 130 -5.36 -1.90 23.47
N ASN A 131 -4.25 -1.17 23.35
CA ASN A 131 -2.97 -1.47 24.00
C ASN A 131 -2.56 -2.94 23.88
N GLY A 132 -2.92 -3.60 22.77
CA GLY A 132 -2.58 -4.99 22.47
C GLY A 132 -3.31 -6.11 23.24
N ALA A 133 -3.90 -5.86 24.42
CA ALA A 133 -4.36 -6.93 25.32
C ALA A 133 -5.72 -7.55 24.94
N GLN A 134 -6.69 -6.75 24.46
CA GLN A 134 -8.10 -7.22 24.36
C GLN A 134 -8.52 -7.75 22.97
N PHE A 135 -7.78 -7.46 21.90
CA PHE A 135 -8.25 -7.73 20.52
C PHE A 135 -7.62 -8.93 19.83
N MET A 136 -6.78 -9.71 20.52
CA MET A 136 -6.11 -10.88 19.90
C MET A 136 -7.06 -11.94 19.31
N PRO A 137 -8.12 -12.43 19.99
CA PRO A 137 -8.92 -13.54 19.47
C PRO A 137 -9.78 -13.13 18.26
N ARG A 138 -10.48 -11.99 18.34
CA ARG A 138 -11.33 -11.48 17.24
C ARG A 138 -10.49 -11.14 15.99
N ARG A 139 -9.28 -10.64 16.18
CA ARG A 139 -8.35 -10.38 15.08
C ARG A 139 -7.94 -11.67 14.36
N LYS A 140 -7.61 -12.73 15.10
CA LYS A 140 -7.26 -14.03 14.51
C LYS A 140 -8.42 -14.54 13.65
N GLN A 141 -9.66 -14.48 14.17
CA GLN A 141 -10.85 -14.86 13.42
C GLN A 141 -11.02 -14.05 12.13
N LEU A 142 -10.97 -12.72 12.20
CA LEU A 142 -11.11 -11.88 11.00
C LEU A 142 -10.01 -12.15 9.97
N ARG A 143 -8.78 -12.43 10.43
CA ARG A 143 -7.66 -12.82 9.58
C ARG A 143 -7.91 -14.14 8.86
N TYR A 144 -8.39 -15.17 9.56
CA TYR A 144 -8.73 -16.45 8.91
C TYR A 144 -9.89 -16.31 7.95
N VAL A 145 -10.91 -15.52 8.30
CA VAL A 145 -12.05 -15.24 7.42
C VAL A 145 -11.59 -14.55 6.13
N ILE A 146 -10.76 -13.50 6.23
CA ILE A 146 -10.30 -12.81 5.01
C ILE A 146 -9.33 -13.66 4.18
N LEU A 147 -8.48 -14.48 4.81
CA LEU A 147 -7.62 -15.40 4.07
C LEU A 147 -8.43 -16.50 3.39
N GLY A 148 -9.45 -17.04 4.06
CA GLY A 148 -10.38 -18.00 3.46
C GLY A 148 -11.17 -17.39 2.29
N TRP A 149 -11.68 -16.17 2.45
CA TRP A 149 -12.34 -15.44 1.37
C TRP A 149 -11.39 -15.10 0.21
N GLY A 150 -10.17 -14.66 0.53
CA GLY A 150 -9.11 -14.43 -0.46
C GLY A 150 -8.74 -15.69 -1.23
N PHE A 151 -8.76 -16.86 -0.59
CA PHE A 151 -8.58 -18.15 -1.25
C PHE A 151 -9.73 -18.49 -2.22
N VAL A 152 -10.97 -18.19 -1.84
CA VAL A 152 -12.13 -18.34 -2.75
C VAL A 152 -11.99 -17.43 -3.97
N LEU A 153 -11.65 -16.14 -3.76
CA LEU A 153 -11.39 -15.21 -4.87
C LEU A 153 -10.22 -15.67 -5.74
N PHE A 154 -9.15 -16.20 -5.13
CA PHE A 154 -8.01 -16.76 -5.85
C PHE A 154 -8.41 -17.93 -6.74
N ALA A 155 -9.20 -18.87 -6.23
CA ALA A 155 -9.70 -20.00 -7.01
C ALA A 155 -10.58 -19.54 -8.19
N LEU A 156 -11.40 -18.50 -7.99
CA LEU A 156 -12.21 -17.91 -9.06
C LEU A 156 -11.36 -17.24 -10.13
N VAL A 157 -10.39 -16.40 -9.75
CA VAL A 157 -9.46 -15.74 -10.69
C VAL A 157 -8.62 -16.77 -11.44
N LEU A 158 -8.19 -17.85 -10.79
CA LEU A 158 -7.45 -18.92 -11.45
C LEU A 158 -8.35 -19.69 -12.44
N SER A 159 -9.63 -19.85 -12.11
CA SER A 159 -10.61 -20.51 -12.99
C SER A 159 -10.92 -19.66 -14.22
N THR A 160 -11.09 -18.34 -14.07
CA THR A 160 -11.27 -17.43 -15.22
C THR A 160 -10.03 -17.41 -16.11
N PHE A 161 -8.84 -17.40 -15.53
CA PHE A 161 -7.57 -17.53 -16.26
C PHE A 161 -7.48 -18.84 -17.06
N ALA A 162 -7.74 -19.98 -16.42
CA ALA A 162 -7.65 -21.30 -17.05
C ALA A 162 -8.67 -21.45 -18.19
N LEU A 163 -9.92 -21.01 -17.96
CA LEU A 163 -10.96 -21.01 -19.00
C LEU A 163 -10.62 -20.05 -20.14
N GLY A 164 -10.14 -18.84 -19.83
CA GLY A 164 -9.71 -17.85 -20.82
C GLY A 164 -8.65 -18.44 -21.76
N HIS A 165 -7.57 -19.00 -21.21
CA HIS A 165 -6.53 -19.64 -22.03
C HIS A 165 -7.05 -20.83 -22.84
N SER A 166 -7.87 -21.70 -22.25
CA SER A 166 -8.43 -22.85 -22.95
C SER A 166 -9.32 -22.43 -24.12
N VAL A 167 -10.17 -21.43 -23.92
CA VAL A 167 -11.07 -20.90 -24.95
C VAL A 167 -10.27 -20.24 -26.07
N THR A 168 -9.31 -19.39 -25.73
CA THR A 168 -8.41 -18.75 -26.70
C THR A 168 -7.66 -19.79 -27.53
N ALA A 169 -7.07 -20.80 -26.90
CA ALA A 169 -6.36 -21.85 -27.63
C ALA A 169 -7.28 -22.60 -28.61
N ARG A 170 -8.48 -23.01 -28.15
CA ARG A 170 -9.46 -23.73 -28.99
C ARG A 170 -10.00 -22.88 -30.13
N SER A 171 -10.27 -21.58 -29.90
CA SER A 171 -10.77 -20.69 -30.96
C SER A 171 -9.75 -20.54 -32.09
N TYR A 172 -8.48 -20.50 -31.74
CA TYR A 172 -7.39 -20.44 -32.71
C TYR A 172 -7.22 -21.79 -33.43
N ASP A 173 -7.19 -22.92 -32.72
CA ASP A 173 -7.11 -24.24 -33.37
C ASP A 173 -8.25 -24.48 -34.37
N MET A 174 -9.46 -23.99 -34.04
CA MET A 174 -10.62 -24.05 -34.93
C MET A 174 -10.43 -23.24 -36.21
N GLN A 175 -9.90 -22.02 -36.11
CA GLN A 175 -9.64 -21.16 -37.27
C GLN A 175 -8.50 -21.69 -38.15
N ARG A 176 -7.44 -22.23 -37.55
CA ARG A 176 -6.27 -22.74 -38.29
C ARG A 176 -6.58 -24.03 -39.04
N SER A 177 -7.43 -24.88 -38.47
CA SER A 177 -7.67 -26.21 -39.01
C SER A 177 -9.06 -26.29 -39.63
N SER A 178 -9.14 -26.26 -40.97
CA SER A 178 -10.37 -26.55 -41.71
C SER A 178 -10.94 -27.97 -41.45
N ARG A 179 -10.23 -28.79 -40.67
CA ARG A 179 -10.59 -30.15 -40.22
C ARG A 179 -10.57 -30.31 -38.69
N SER A 180 -10.57 -29.23 -37.91
CA SER A 180 -10.64 -29.37 -36.46
C SER A 180 -11.93 -30.07 -36.07
N ASN A 181 -11.84 -31.13 -35.27
CA ASN A 181 -13.00 -31.77 -34.62
C ASN A 181 -13.55 -30.94 -33.44
N VAL A 182 -13.20 -29.64 -33.37
CA VAL A 182 -13.67 -28.76 -32.31
C VAL A 182 -15.13 -28.48 -32.59
N ASN A 183 -16.00 -28.98 -31.72
CA ASN A 183 -17.43 -28.73 -31.81
C ASN A 183 -17.70 -27.25 -31.53
N GLU A 184 -18.08 -26.49 -32.56
CA GLU A 184 -18.37 -25.05 -32.49
C GLU A 184 -19.39 -24.73 -31.38
N ALA A 185 -20.41 -25.56 -31.22
CA ALA A 185 -21.42 -25.40 -30.17
C ALA A 185 -20.81 -25.52 -28.77
N GLN A 186 -19.81 -26.38 -28.59
CA GLN A 186 -19.12 -26.53 -27.31
C GLN A 186 -18.21 -25.34 -27.03
N LEU A 187 -17.49 -24.82 -28.04
CA LEU A 187 -16.69 -23.60 -27.90
C LEU A 187 -17.56 -22.39 -27.52
N LEU A 188 -18.73 -22.25 -28.14
CA LEU A 188 -19.68 -21.18 -27.82
C LEU A 188 -20.19 -21.27 -26.37
N LEU A 189 -20.46 -22.49 -25.91
CA LEU A 189 -20.89 -22.74 -24.54
C LEU A 189 -19.77 -22.47 -23.52
N ASP A 190 -18.54 -22.85 -23.83
CA ASP A 190 -17.35 -22.53 -23.02
C ASP A 190 -17.11 -21.02 -22.93
N LEU A 191 -17.27 -20.29 -24.05
CA LEU A 191 -17.21 -18.82 -24.10
C LEU A 191 -18.26 -18.18 -23.19
N LEU A 192 -19.51 -18.65 -23.27
CA LEU A 192 -20.61 -18.15 -22.45
C LEU A 192 -20.36 -18.40 -20.96
N HIS A 193 -19.84 -19.57 -20.60
CA HIS A 193 -19.44 -19.88 -19.23
C HIS A 193 -18.29 -18.99 -18.74
N GLY A 194 -17.28 -18.76 -19.58
CA GLY A 194 -16.17 -17.85 -19.28
C GLY A 194 -16.65 -16.42 -18.98
N ILE A 195 -17.52 -15.87 -19.83
CA ILE A 195 -18.11 -14.54 -19.64
C ILE A 195 -18.88 -14.43 -18.33
N ARG A 196 -19.74 -15.43 -18.04
CA ARG A 196 -20.55 -15.43 -16.82
C ARG A 196 -19.68 -15.55 -15.57
N LEU A 197 -18.63 -16.37 -15.62
CA LEU A 197 -17.70 -16.55 -14.52
C LEU A 197 -16.88 -15.28 -14.25
N ASP A 198 -16.35 -14.64 -15.29
CA ASP A 198 -15.61 -13.37 -15.15
C ASP A 198 -16.50 -12.27 -14.59
N GLY A 199 -17.74 -12.16 -15.09
CA GLY A 199 -18.72 -11.23 -14.54
C GLY A 199 -19.05 -11.48 -13.07
N ALA A 200 -19.28 -12.74 -12.68
CA ALA A 200 -19.49 -13.11 -11.29
C ALA A 200 -18.28 -12.76 -10.41
N CYS A 201 -17.06 -12.99 -10.92
CA CYS A 201 -15.83 -12.62 -10.25
C CYS A 201 -15.77 -11.10 -9.98
N ARG A 202 -16.01 -10.28 -11.00
CA ARG A 202 -16.03 -8.80 -10.88
C ARG A 202 -17.08 -8.30 -9.89
N ILE A 203 -18.27 -8.91 -9.87
CA ILE A 203 -19.33 -8.59 -8.89
C ILE A 203 -18.86 -8.92 -7.47
N LEU A 204 -18.23 -10.08 -7.26
CA LEU A 204 -17.71 -10.47 -5.95
C LEU A 204 -16.57 -9.56 -5.47
N PHE A 205 -15.68 -9.12 -6.36
CA PHE A 205 -14.67 -8.11 -6.04
C PHE A 205 -15.32 -6.80 -5.58
N TRP A 206 -16.34 -6.31 -6.30
CA TRP A 206 -17.07 -5.11 -5.91
C TRP A 206 -17.78 -5.27 -4.55
N ILE A 207 -18.50 -6.37 -4.32
CA ILE A 207 -19.15 -6.65 -3.02
C ILE A 207 -18.11 -6.70 -1.88
N THR A 208 -16.96 -7.31 -2.12
CA THR A 208 -15.87 -7.38 -1.14
C THR A 208 -15.36 -5.99 -0.77
N SER A 209 -15.26 -5.08 -1.74
CA SER A 209 -14.81 -3.71 -1.48
C SER A 209 -15.76 -2.93 -0.55
N LEU A 210 -17.08 -3.17 -0.62
CA LEU A 210 -18.04 -2.59 0.33
C LEU A 210 -17.77 -3.04 1.76
N GLY A 211 -17.41 -4.31 1.95
CA GLY A 211 -16.98 -4.84 3.25
C GLY A 211 -15.75 -4.11 3.78
N MET A 212 -14.79 -3.77 2.91
CA MET A 212 -13.59 -3.01 3.29
C MET A 212 -13.93 -1.59 3.72
N VAL A 213 -14.84 -0.92 3.01
CA VAL A 213 -15.33 0.42 3.38
C VAL A 213 -15.99 0.39 4.76
N ALA A 214 -16.81 -0.62 5.04
CA ALA A 214 -17.45 -0.78 6.34
C ALA A 214 -16.41 -0.99 7.47
N LEU A 215 -15.40 -1.84 7.25
CA LEU A 215 -14.32 -2.07 8.22
C LEU A 215 -13.48 -0.82 8.46
N ALA A 216 -13.11 -0.09 7.40
CA ALA A 216 -12.36 1.16 7.53
C ALA A 216 -13.17 2.24 8.25
N SER A 217 -14.47 2.34 7.95
CA SER A 217 -15.40 3.25 8.64
C SER A 217 -15.50 2.93 10.13
N GLN A 218 -15.58 1.65 10.48
CA GLN A 218 -15.57 1.21 11.88
C GLN A 218 -14.27 1.60 12.58
N ALA A 219 -13.11 1.42 11.93
CA ALA A 219 -11.82 1.82 12.47
C ALA A 219 -11.75 3.34 12.73
N VAL A 220 -12.21 4.16 11.78
CA VAL A 220 -12.29 5.62 11.93
C VAL A 220 -13.19 6.03 13.11
N HIS A 221 -14.38 5.41 13.22
CA HIS A 221 -15.32 5.70 14.30
C HIS A 221 -14.73 5.36 15.67
N LYS A 222 -14.06 4.20 15.80
CA LYS A 222 -13.41 3.78 17.05
C LYS A 222 -12.22 4.65 17.43
N LEU A 223 -11.56 5.28 16.46
CA LEU A 223 -10.42 6.18 16.68
C LEU A 223 -10.82 7.63 16.93
N ARG A 224 -12.10 7.95 17.15
CA ARG A 224 -12.58 9.34 17.34
C ARG A 224 -11.86 10.11 18.45
N GLU A 225 -11.43 9.40 19.50
CA GLU A 225 -10.76 9.95 20.69
C GLU A 225 -9.25 10.20 20.45
N ASN A 226 -8.68 9.62 19.39
CA ASN A 226 -7.25 9.72 19.07
C ASN A 226 -7.05 10.49 17.75
N PRO A 227 -6.94 11.84 17.77
CA PRO A 227 -6.96 12.66 16.56
C PRO A 227 -5.80 12.35 15.59
N ALA A 228 -4.64 11.96 16.10
CA ALA A 228 -3.49 11.57 15.29
C ALA A 228 -3.78 10.29 14.46
N LEU A 229 -4.21 9.21 15.14
CA LEU A 229 -4.56 7.95 14.50
C LEU A 229 -5.77 8.10 13.57
N ARG A 230 -6.76 8.92 13.96
CA ARG A 230 -7.94 9.22 13.15
C ARG A 230 -7.58 9.78 11.79
N LYS A 231 -6.67 10.77 11.71
CA LYS A 231 -6.23 11.35 10.42
C LYS A 231 -5.67 10.28 9.49
N THR A 232 -4.93 9.30 10.03
CA THR A 232 -4.37 8.21 9.23
C THR A 232 -5.42 7.17 8.85
N ALA A 233 -6.36 6.85 9.75
CA ALA A 233 -7.49 5.97 9.43
C ALA A 233 -8.44 6.56 8.39
N VAL A 234 -8.59 7.89 8.34
CA VAL A 234 -9.35 8.57 7.27
C VAL A 234 -8.69 8.35 5.91
N LEU A 235 -7.36 8.36 5.81
CA LEU A 235 -6.68 8.02 4.56
C LEU A 235 -6.96 6.58 4.11
N LEU A 236 -7.01 5.63 5.06
CA LEU A 236 -7.42 4.25 4.78
C LEU A 236 -8.86 4.18 4.27
N LEU A 237 -9.78 4.92 4.90
CA LEU A 237 -11.18 4.99 4.47
C LEU A 237 -11.29 5.56 3.04
N VAL A 238 -10.61 6.67 2.75
CA VAL A 238 -10.57 7.26 1.41
C VAL A 238 -10.03 6.25 0.40
N ALA A 239 -8.98 5.51 0.74
CA ALA A 239 -8.45 4.46 -0.12
C ALA A 239 -9.50 3.35 -0.37
N THR A 240 -10.20 2.87 0.65
CA THR A 240 -11.26 1.85 0.43
C THR A 240 -12.43 2.36 -0.41
N ILE A 241 -12.80 3.65 -0.29
CA ILE A 241 -13.85 4.26 -1.12
C ILE A 241 -13.39 4.36 -2.58
N LEU A 242 -12.17 4.84 -2.82
CA LEU A 242 -11.60 4.93 -4.16
C LEU A 242 -11.51 3.55 -4.83
N ASP A 243 -11.12 2.52 -4.07
CA ASP A 243 -11.09 1.14 -4.58
C ASP A 243 -12.50 0.62 -4.90
N SER A 244 -13.49 0.93 -4.07
CA SER A 244 -14.88 0.55 -4.34
C SER A 244 -15.43 1.24 -5.59
N VAL A 245 -15.13 2.53 -5.80
CA VAL A 245 -15.49 3.26 -7.01
C VAL A 245 -14.80 2.67 -8.23
N ARG A 246 -13.50 2.36 -8.14
CA ARG A 246 -12.73 1.69 -9.21
C ARG A 246 -13.43 0.39 -9.62
N LEU A 247 -13.72 -0.49 -8.66
CA LEU A 247 -14.34 -1.79 -8.95
C LEU A 247 -15.80 -1.66 -9.42
N LEU A 248 -16.53 -0.65 -8.94
CA LEU A 248 -17.89 -0.35 -9.42
C LEU A 248 -17.89 0.02 -10.90
N VAL A 249 -16.99 0.91 -11.32
CA VAL A 249 -16.90 1.34 -12.73
C VAL A 249 -16.52 0.15 -13.63
N ARG A 250 -15.52 -0.64 -13.24
CA ARG A 250 -15.13 -1.86 -13.99
C ARG A 250 -16.29 -2.84 -14.12
N MET A 251 -16.99 -3.09 -13.01
CA MET A 251 -18.15 -3.99 -12.99
C MET A 251 -19.29 -3.45 -13.84
N ALA A 252 -19.62 -2.16 -13.74
CA ALA A 252 -20.71 -1.54 -14.49
C ALA A 252 -20.46 -1.57 -16.01
N ILE A 253 -19.24 -1.22 -16.44
CA ILE A 253 -18.81 -1.31 -17.84
C ILE A 253 -18.96 -2.76 -18.32
N TYR A 254 -18.42 -3.73 -17.57
CA TYR A 254 -18.51 -5.14 -17.94
C TYR A 254 -19.96 -5.66 -17.98
N ALA A 255 -20.78 -5.29 -17.00
CA ALA A 255 -22.16 -5.74 -16.90
C ALA A 255 -23.01 -5.23 -18.07
N HIS A 256 -22.85 -3.96 -18.44
CA HIS A 256 -23.53 -3.38 -19.57
C HIS A 256 -23.09 -4.01 -20.90
N ASN A 257 -21.78 -4.20 -21.09
CA ASN A 257 -21.22 -4.59 -22.38
C ASN A 257 -21.29 -6.09 -22.64
N THR A 258 -21.15 -6.90 -21.59
CA THR A 258 -20.92 -8.34 -21.72
C THR A 258 -22.05 -9.16 -21.09
N LEU A 259 -22.54 -8.78 -19.90
CA LEU A 259 -23.54 -9.58 -19.18
C LEU A 259 -24.97 -9.37 -19.68
N GLN A 260 -25.32 -8.19 -20.18
CA GLN A 260 -26.69 -7.89 -20.60
C GLN A 260 -27.11 -8.69 -21.82
N ASN A 261 -26.19 -8.93 -22.77
CA ASN A 261 -26.45 -9.71 -24.00
C ASN A 261 -25.20 -10.50 -24.41
N PRO A 262 -24.85 -11.58 -23.70
CA PRO A 262 -23.59 -12.30 -23.94
C PRO A 262 -23.53 -12.93 -25.34
N GLU A 263 -24.66 -13.39 -25.87
CA GLU A 263 -24.73 -13.91 -27.25
C GLU A 263 -24.36 -12.84 -28.27
N ARG A 264 -24.93 -11.63 -28.13
CA ARG A 264 -24.58 -10.52 -29.03
C ARG A 264 -23.12 -10.12 -28.90
N TYR A 265 -22.56 -10.13 -27.69
CA TYR A 265 -21.14 -9.87 -27.49
C TYR A 265 -20.25 -10.88 -28.26
N ILE A 266 -20.60 -12.15 -28.24
CA ILE A 266 -19.85 -13.19 -28.95
C ILE A 266 -19.95 -13.00 -30.48
N PHE A 267 -21.15 -12.76 -31.00
CA PHE A 267 -21.36 -12.70 -32.46
C PHE A 267 -21.00 -11.36 -33.10
N ARG A 268 -21.16 -10.25 -32.38
CA ARG A 268 -20.96 -8.88 -32.89
C ARG A 268 -19.78 -8.15 -32.27
N GLY A 269 -19.11 -8.77 -31.30
CA GLY A 269 -18.05 -8.13 -30.52
C GLY A 269 -18.60 -7.16 -29.47
N SER A 270 -17.69 -6.36 -28.90
CA SER A 270 -18.06 -5.35 -27.91
C SER A 270 -19.03 -4.32 -28.47
N MET A 271 -20.17 -4.12 -27.79
CA MET A 271 -21.12 -3.04 -28.09
C MET A 271 -20.91 -1.80 -27.19
N ALA A 272 -19.87 -1.83 -26.36
CA ALA A 272 -19.50 -0.67 -25.57
C ALA A 272 -19.11 0.49 -26.49
N PRO A 273 -19.46 1.74 -26.12
CA PRO A 273 -18.74 2.89 -26.65
C PRO A 273 -17.25 2.66 -26.44
N ILE A 274 -16.46 2.79 -27.50
CA ILE A 274 -15.04 2.46 -27.48
C ILE A 274 -14.28 3.31 -26.46
N GLU A 275 -14.78 4.52 -26.22
CA GLU A 275 -14.30 5.47 -25.23
C GLU A 275 -14.44 4.91 -23.82
N ALA A 276 -15.54 4.20 -23.53
CA ALA A 276 -15.74 3.59 -22.23
C ALA A 276 -14.70 2.49 -21.95
N LEU A 277 -14.37 1.69 -22.96
CA LEU A 277 -13.42 0.58 -22.81
C LEU A 277 -11.96 1.00 -22.85
N LEU A 278 -11.60 1.99 -23.66
CA LEU A 278 -10.20 2.36 -23.91
C LEU A 278 -9.77 3.62 -23.17
N ILE A 279 -10.71 4.45 -22.71
CA ILE A 279 -10.39 5.61 -21.87
C ILE A 279 -10.91 5.38 -20.44
N VAL A 280 -12.21 5.19 -20.27
CA VAL A 280 -12.82 5.22 -18.93
C VAL A 280 -12.34 4.06 -18.07
N ASP A 281 -12.37 2.82 -18.58
CA ASP A 281 -11.90 1.66 -17.83
C ASP A 281 -10.39 1.78 -17.46
N PRO A 282 -9.46 2.02 -18.39
CA PRO A 282 -8.05 2.26 -18.06
C PRO A 282 -7.82 3.43 -17.10
N LEU A 283 -8.54 4.53 -17.28
CA LEU A 283 -8.43 5.70 -16.40
C LEU A 283 -8.78 5.30 -14.97
N PHE A 284 -9.98 4.76 -14.74
CA PHE A 284 -10.38 4.36 -13.39
C PHE A 284 -9.51 3.22 -12.86
N ASN A 285 -9.10 2.27 -13.67
CA ASN A 285 -8.33 1.13 -13.20
C ASN A 285 -6.89 1.53 -12.83
N TYR A 286 -6.12 2.12 -13.76
CA TYR A 286 -4.69 2.42 -13.55
C TYR A 286 -4.45 3.66 -12.71
N LEU A 287 -5.17 4.77 -12.96
CA LEU A 287 -4.99 5.99 -12.17
C LEU A 287 -5.43 5.78 -10.73
N PHE A 288 -6.59 5.14 -10.49
CA PHE A 288 -7.04 4.97 -9.11
C PHE A 288 -6.16 3.96 -8.40
N MET A 289 -5.75 2.85 -9.04
CA MET A 289 -4.79 1.92 -8.41
C MET A 289 -3.46 2.61 -8.07
N PHE A 290 -2.95 3.48 -8.93
CA PHE A 290 -1.77 4.30 -8.61
C PHE A 290 -2.00 5.17 -7.37
N ILE A 291 -3.10 5.94 -7.33
CA ILE A 291 -3.46 6.78 -6.19
C ILE A 291 -3.62 5.94 -4.91
N LEU A 292 -4.27 4.78 -5.00
CA LEU A 292 -4.46 3.84 -3.89
C LEU A 292 -3.12 3.38 -3.31
N LEU A 293 -2.19 2.96 -4.17
CA LEU A 293 -0.87 2.50 -3.74
C LEU A 293 -0.04 3.64 -3.13
N VAL A 294 -0.16 4.87 -3.64
CA VAL A 294 0.45 6.07 -3.04
C VAL A 294 -0.16 6.37 -1.66
N LEU A 295 -1.48 6.33 -1.51
CA LEU A 295 -2.15 6.54 -0.22
C LEU A 295 -1.75 5.48 0.80
N LEU A 296 -1.66 4.22 0.39
CA LEU A 296 -1.22 3.13 1.24
C LEU A 296 0.28 3.21 1.59
N PHE A 297 1.11 3.65 0.64
CA PHE A 297 2.52 3.90 0.88
C PHE A 297 2.74 5.03 1.88
N THR A 298 2.04 6.16 1.71
CA THR A 298 2.13 7.30 2.65
C THR A 298 1.65 6.91 4.05
N LEU A 299 0.58 6.09 4.15
CA LEU A 299 0.14 5.50 5.41
C LEU A 299 1.24 4.63 6.04
N GLY A 300 1.93 3.83 5.23
CA GLY A 300 3.06 2.98 5.64
C GLY A 300 4.32 3.75 6.05
N ALA A 301 4.57 4.92 5.45
CA ALA A 301 5.81 5.69 5.66
C ALA A 301 5.71 6.73 6.80
N ARG A 302 4.49 7.11 7.23
CA ARG A 302 4.27 8.24 8.14
C ARG A 302 4.75 7.99 9.58
N LYS A 303 5.98 8.35 9.91
CA LYS A 303 6.56 8.17 11.28
C LYS A 303 5.86 8.97 12.38
N GLN A 304 5.50 10.24 12.16
CA GLN A 304 4.91 11.13 13.17
C GLN A 304 3.39 11.20 13.07
N GLY A 305 2.70 10.97 14.20
CA GLY A 305 1.23 10.97 14.27
C GLY A 305 0.55 9.86 13.47
N GLY A 306 1.32 8.90 12.94
CA GLY A 306 0.81 7.75 12.21
C GLY A 306 0.68 6.52 13.11
N LEU A 307 0.40 5.36 12.49
CA LEU A 307 0.43 4.03 13.15
C LEU A 307 1.75 3.77 13.90
N TRP A 308 2.77 4.56 13.57
CA TRP A 308 4.18 4.40 13.88
C TRP A 308 4.67 5.23 15.06
N SER A 309 3.88 6.21 15.54
CA SER A 309 4.32 7.16 16.56
C SER A 309 4.01 6.75 18.00
N GLN A 310 3.15 5.76 18.22
CA GLN A 310 2.93 5.25 19.58
C GLN A 310 3.93 4.16 19.88
N ALA A 311 4.85 4.44 20.81
CA ALA A 311 5.64 3.41 21.46
C ALA A 311 4.65 2.47 22.15
N GLN A 312 4.46 1.29 21.56
CA GLN A 312 3.64 0.23 22.13
C GLN A 312 4.30 -0.25 23.43
N GLN A 313 4.01 0.43 24.55
CA GLN A 313 4.38 0.02 25.89
C GLN A 313 3.75 -1.36 26.15
N GLY A 314 4.54 -2.43 26.07
CA GLY A 314 4.10 -3.80 26.33
C GLY A 314 4.45 -4.86 25.28
N TRP A 315 4.92 -4.47 24.08
CA TRP A 315 5.21 -5.43 23.00
C TRP A 315 6.69 -5.84 22.89
N GLY A 316 7.59 -5.17 23.60
CA GLY A 316 9.05 -5.31 23.42
C GLY A 316 9.85 -5.78 24.64
N MET A 317 9.23 -5.96 25.81
CA MET A 317 9.92 -6.49 26.98
C MET A 317 9.30 -7.84 27.30
N PRO A 318 10.03 -8.97 27.12
CA PRO A 318 9.69 -10.18 27.83
C PRO A 318 9.63 -9.81 29.30
N THR A 319 8.48 -9.96 29.94
CA THR A 319 8.30 -9.93 31.39
C THR A 319 9.00 -11.13 32.07
N GLY A 320 10.20 -11.47 31.60
CA GLY A 320 10.96 -12.67 31.93
C GLY A 320 12.38 -12.41 32.45
N PHE A 321 12.86 -11.18 32.45
CA PHE A 321 13.98 -10.80 33.30
C PHE A 321 13.44 -9.94 34.44
N VAL A 322 12.73 -10.60 35.35
CA VAL A 322 12.93 -10.27 36.76
C VAL A 322 14.41 -10.58 36.99
N THR A 323 15.27 -9.59 36.86
CA THR A 323 16.55 -9.61 37.55
C THR A 323 16.18 -9.75 39.01
N THR A 324 16.10 -11.00 39.48
CA THR A 324 16.31 -11.32 40.88
C THR A 324 17.69 -10.76 41.17
N ALA A 325 17.75 -9.49 41.56
CA ALA A 325 18.91 -8.96 42.23
C ALA A 325 19.18 -9.93 43.39
N PRO A 326 20.40 -10.47 43.53
CA PRO A 326 20.73 -11.30 44.67
C PRO A 326 20.47 -10.46 45.92
N ALA A 327 19.38 -10.77 46.61
CA ALA A 327 18.97 -10.11 47.83
C ALA A 327 19.92 -10.58 48.95
N SER A 328 20.96 -9.80 49.20
CA SER A 328 21.68 -9.78 50.48
C SER A 328 21.05 -8.77 51.46
N GLY A 329 19.77 -8.44 51.26
CA GLY A 329 18.99 -7.57 52.14
C GLY A 329 18.07 -8.37 53.07
N PRO A 330 17.77 -7.84 54.29
CA PRO A 330 17.08 -8.56 55.35
C PRO A 330 15.67 -9.02 54.95
N PRO A 331 15.15 -10.10 55.59
CA PRO A 331 13.99 -10.86 55.13
C PRO A 331 12.74 -9.98 55.03
N MET A 332 12.22 -9.80 53.81
CA MET A 332 10.88 -9.24 53.62
C MET A 332 9.83 -10.29 53.97
N VAL A 333 8.96 -9.90 54.90
CA VAL A 333 7.82 -10.67 55.40
C VAL A 333 6.86 -10.96 54.25
N PRO A 334 6.36 -12.21 54.10
CA PRO A 334 5.40 -12.54 53.07
C PRO A 334 4.10 -11.73 53.29
N ILE A 335 3.72 -10.95 52.29
CA ILE A 335 2.43 -10.26 52.25
C ILE A 335 1.36 -11.32 52.00
N THR A 336 0.85 -11.87 53.10
CA THR A 336 -0.39 -12.65 53.10
C THR A 336 -1.55 -11.72 52.77
N SER A 337 -2.29 -12.10 51.73
CA SER A 337 -3.62 -11.63 51.34
C SER A 337 -4.40 -10.95 52.47
N SER A 338 -4.39 -9.61 52.48
CA SER A 338 -5.32 -8.84 53.30
C SER A 338 -6.58 -8.56 52.49
N SER A 339 -7.66 -9.12 52.99
CA SER A 339 -9.03 -8.69 52.78
C SER A 339 -9.14 -7.18 52.97
N ASN A 340 -9.31 -6.43 51.89
CA ASN A 340 -10.06 -5.17 51.89
C ASN A 340 -10.38 -4.83 50.44
N GLY A 341 -11.68 -4.69 50.15
CA GLY A 341 -12.28 -4.59 48.82
C GLY A 341 -11.97 -3.29 48.07
N LEU A 342 -10.69 -2.99 47.89
CA LEU A 342 -10.25 -1.96 46.95
C LEU A 342 -10.23 -2.55 45.54
N PRO A 343 -10.86 -1.89 44.55
CA PRO A 343 -10.87 -2.35 43.18
C PRO A 343 -9.45 -2.55 42.63
N ALA A 344 -9.21 -3.66 41.94
CA ALA A 344 -7.90 -4.02 41.38
C ALA A 344 -7.27 -2.92 40.48
N TYR A 345 -8.06 -2.01 39.93
CA TYR A 345 -7.54 -0.88 39.14
C TYR A 345 -6.79 0.16 39.99
N LEU A 346 -7.12 0.30 41.28
CA LEU A 346 -6.48 1.27 42.17
C LEU A 346 -5.08 0.80 42.59
N ALA A 347 -4.91 -0.51 42.83
CA ALA A 347 -3.61 -1.10 43.13
C ALA A 347 -2.63 -0.97 41.94
N VAL A 348 -3.12 -1.17 40.71
CA VAL A 348 -2.31 -1.00 39.49
C VAL A 348 -1.99 0.48 39.22
N ALA A 349 -2.92 1.40 39.48
CA ALA A 349 -2.65 2.84 39.35
C ALA A 349 -1.59 3.32 40.36
N GLN A 350 -1.64 2.83 41.61
CA GLN A 350 -0.67 3.18 42.64
C GLN A 350 0.72 2.61 42.34
N GLN A 351 0.78 1.39 41.78
CA GLN A 351 2.04 0.79 41.34
C GLN A 351 2.65 1.54 40.15
N LYS A 352 1.83 2.08 39.23
CA LYS A 352 2.30 2.88 38.10
C LYS A 352 2.92 4.21 38.55
N GLN A 353 2.35 4.85 39.58
CA GLN A 353 2.85 6.11 40.11
C GLN A 353 4.20 5.96 40.86
N GLN A 354 4.43 4.81 41.50
CA GLN A 354 5.76 4.48 42.06
C GLN A 354 6.79 4.15 40.99
N GLN A 355 6.38 3.50 39.89
CA GLN A 355 7.31 3.11 38.82
C GLN A 355 7.75 4.30 37.96
N ASP A 356 6.87 5.29 37.75
CA ASP A 356 7.21 6.54 37.05
C ASP A 356 8.18 7.42 37.89
N MET A 357 8.05 7.42 39.23
CA MET A 357 9.02 8.09 40.11
C MET A 357 10.40 7.40 40.09
N ALA A 358 10.45 6.07 40.08
CA ALA A 358 11.71 5.33 39.99
C ALA A 358 12.44 5.57 38.66
N TRP A 359 11.72 5.69 37.55
CA TRP A 359 12.31 6.01 36.24
C TRP A 359 12.86 7.44 36.15
N GLN A 360 12.18 8.43 36.76
CA GLN A 360 12.71 9.80 36.82
C GLN A 360 13.98 9.90 37.67
N GLN A 361 14.08 9.12 38.74
CA GLN A 361 15.27 9.11 39.60
C GLN A 361 16.48 8.44 38.92
N GLN A 362 16.25 7.41 38.10
CA GLN A 362 17.32 6.73 37.38
C GLN A 362 17.86 7.56 36.19
N GLN A 363 17.02 8.39 35.58
CA GLN A 363 17.46 9.30 34.50
C GLN A 363 18.35 10.43 35.02
N HIS A 364 18.07 10.98 36.21
CA HIS A 364 18.94 11.97 36.83
C HIS A 364 20.32 11.39 37.19
N GLN A 365 20.38 10.16 37.71
CA GLN A 365 21.65 9.53 38.10
C GLN A 365 22.58 9.22 36.91
N GLN A 366 22.04 8.89 35.73
CA GLN A 366 22.85 8.71 34.52
C GLN A 366 23.34 10.03 33.92
N GLN A 367 22.57 11.10 34.04
CA GLN A 367 22.96 12.41 33.52
C GLN A 367 24.09 13.03 34.37
N ASP A 368 24.07 12.82 35.69
CA ASP A 368 25.14 13.28 36.60
C ASP A 368 26.46 12.50 36.40
N MET A 369 26.41 11.19 36.16
CA MET A 369 27.63 10.41 35.86
C MET A 369 28.27 10.81 34.52
N ALA A 370 27.48 11.11 33.49
CA ALA A 370 27.99 11.57 32.21
C ALA A 370 28.69 12.95 32.33
N TRP A 371 28.15 13.83 33.18
CA TRP A 371 28.75 15.14 33.44
C TRP A 371 30.08 15.06 34.21
N GLN A 372 30.19 14.15 35.19
CA GLN A 372 31.46 13.93 35.90
C GLN A 372 32.56 13.35 35.00
N GLN A 373 32.23 12.40 34.12
CA GLN A 373 33.21 11.80 33.22
C GLN A 373 33.77 12.83 32.22
N GLN A 374 32.94 13.77 31.75
CA GLN A 374 33.38 14.81 30.83
C GLN A 374 34.28 15.87 31.50
N GLN A 375 34.11 16.15 32.80
CA GLN A 375 35.04 17.04 33.52
C GLN A 375 36.42 16.40 33.73
N GLN A 376 36.48 15.08 33.95
CA GLN A 376 37.74 14.39 34.19
C GLN A 376 38.63 14.34 32.94
N TYR A 377 38.04 14.21 31.75
CA TYR A 377 38.78 14.32 30.48
C TYR A 377 39.32 15.73 30.21
N ARG A 378 38.65 16.78 30.70
CA ARG A 378 39.09 18.16 30.47
C ARG A 378 40.32 18.55 31.32
N GLN A 379 40.47 17.96 32.50
CA GLN A 379 41.66 18.19 33.34
C GLN A 379 42.91 17.46 32.83
N GLN A 380 42.76 16.28 32.19
CA GLN A 380 43.91 15.55 31.67
C GLN A 380 44.57 16.21 30.44
N GLN A 381 43.82 16.97 29.63
CA GLN A 381 44.39 17.65 28.46
C GLN A 381 45.22 18.91 28.79
N GLN A 382 45.12 19.48 30.01
CA GLN A 382 45.92 20.66 30.36
C GLN A 382 47.34 20.35 30.88
N GLN A 383 47.71 19.09 31.12
CA GLN A 383 49.04 18.74 31.63
C GLN A 383 50.05 18.24 30.58
N GLN A 384 49.70 18.16 29.29
CA GLN A 384 50.61 17.64 28.25
C GLN A 384 51.23 18.67 27.30
N GLN A 385 51.34 19.94 27.71
CA GLN A 385 51.97 20.96 26.87
C GLN A 385 53.15 21.64 27.57
N TYR A 386 54.26 20.91 27.67
CA TYR A 386 55.61 21.48 27.78
C TYR A 386 56.50 20.91 26.68
N PRO A 387 57.17 21.75 25.85
CA PRO A 387 58.03 21.26 24.78
C PRO A 387 59.48 21.08 25.29
N GLN A 388 60.09 19.94 24.95
CA GLN A 388 61.54 19.76 25.04
C GLN A 388 62.12 19.72 23.62
N ASN A 389 63.00 20.68 23.36
CA ASN A 389 63.83 20.81 22.17
C ASN A 389 64.67 19.54 21.94
N GLN A 390 64.76 19.07 20.69
CA GLN A 390 66.04 18.62 20.12
C GLN A 390 66.03 18.64 18.59
N GLN A 391 67.20 18.99 18.06
CA GLN A 391 67.56 19.32 16.68
C GLN A 391 67.60 18.09 15.76
N GLN A 392 67.23 18.25 14.48
CA GLN A 392 67.99 17.73 13.32
C GLN A 392 67.42 18.20 11.96
N GLN A 393 68.17 19.12 11.33
CA GLN A 393 68.69 19.11 9.94
C GLN A 393 67.91 18.42 8.79
N TYR A 394 67.27 19.25 7.93
CA TYR A 394 67.05 19.27 6.45
C TYR A 394 66.89 17.97 5.58
N PRO A 395 66.30 18.01 4.35
CA PRO A 395 65.90 19.16 3.52
C PRO A 395 64.50 19.14 2.85
N GLN A 396 64.08 20.36 2.52
CA GLN A 396 63.23 20.84 1.41
C GLN A 396 62.30 19.88 0.65
N GLY A 397 60.99 20.11 0.84
CA GLY A 397 59.94 19.82 -0.13
C GLY A 397 58.83 20.85 0.02
N GLN A 398 58.73 21.80 -0.92
CA GLN A 398 57.67 22.79 -0.98
C GLN A 398 56.33 22.11 -1.24
N TYR A 399 55.37 22.22 -0.31
CA TYR A 399 53.95 22.13 -0.65
C TYR A 399 53.17 23.20 0.11
N TYR A 400 52.50 24.03 -0.69
CA TYR A 400 51.66 25.15 -0.33
C TYR A 400 50.26 24.62 0.05
N TYR A 401 49.76 24.97 1.24
CA TYR A 401 48.33 24.85 1.57
C TYR A 401 47.83 26.17 2.21
N PRO A 402 46.68 26.71 1.76
CA PRO A 402 46.12 27.95 2.28
C PRO A 402 45.30 27.73 3.57
N PRO A 403 45.11 28.78 4.40
CA PRO A 403 44.37 28.70 5.65
C PRO A 403 42.84 28.63 5.44
N GLN A 404 42.20 27.67 6.12
CA GLN A 404 40.75 27.63 6.31
C GLN A 404 40.31 28.70 7.33
N GLN A 405 39.36 29.53 6.91
CA GLN A 405 38.69 30.53 7.72
C GLN A 405 37.76 29.87 8.75
N GLN A 406 37.88 30.28 10.01
CA GLN A 406 36.89 30.04 11.06
C GLN A 406 35.64 30.90 10.77
N GLN A 407 34.52 30.27 10.44
CA GLN A 407 33.21 30.93 10.45
C GLN A 407 32.56 30.76 11.82
N GLN A 408 32.56 31.86 12.55
CA GLN A 408 31.88 32.09 13.81
C GLN A 408 30.42 32.44 13.49
N PHE A 409 29.48 31.50 13.69
CA PHE A 409 28.05 31.81 13.62
C PHE A 409 27.57 32.31 14.99
N SER A 410 27.35 33.62 15.06
CA SER A 410 26.59 34.32 16.08
C SER A 410 25.09 34.11 15.87
N ASN A 411 24.42 33.65 16.91
CA ASN A 411 22.96 33.75 17.07
C ASN A 411 22.57 35.21 17.27
N PRO A 412 21.45 35.66 16.68
CA PRO A 412 20.63 36.70 17.28
C PRO A 412 19.29 36.13 17.77
N GLU A 413 19.10 36.25 19.08
CA GLU A 413 17.79 36.40 19.70
C GLU A 413 17.12 37.71 19.30
N SER A 414 15.82 37.79 19.61
CA SER A 414 14.93 38.97 19.64
C SER A 414 14.42 39.45 18.28
N GLY A 415 13.13 39.74 18.06
CA GLY A 415 11.97 39.83 18.94
C GLY A 415 10.86 40.57 18.18
N MET A 416 9.71 40.72 18.84
CA MET A 416 8.59 41.65 18.54
C MET A 416 7.51 41.26 17.52
N VAL A 417 6.31 40.95 18.08
CA VAL A 417 5.05 41.71 17.98
C VAL A 417 4.73 42.40 16.64
N ALA A 418 3.62 42.02 16.00
CA ALA A 418 2.62 42.97 15.47
C ALA A 418 1.34 42.29 14.93
N ASN A 419 0.22 42.80 15.45
CA ASN A 419 -1.02 43.17 14.78
C ASN A 419 -1.91 42.14 14.07
N GLY A 420 -3.14 42.12 14.59
CA GLY A 420 -4.31 41.47 14.03
C GLY A 420 -4.71 41.98 12.65
N PHE A 421 -5.28 41.06 11.89
CA PHE A 421 -6.09 41.35 10.73
C PHE A 421 -7.45 40.67 10.94
N GLN A 422 -8.49 41.48 11.10
CA GLN A 422 -9.88 41.08 10.95
C GLN A 422 -10.15 40.83 9.46
N ALA A 423 -10.60 39.64 9.11
CA ALA A 423 -11.14 39.34 7.79
C ALA A 423 -12.66 39.62 7.77
N PRO A 424 -13.19 40.28 6.73
CA PRO A 424 -14.63 40.51 6.59
C PRO A 424 -15.37 39.24 6.15
N SER A 425 -16.58 39.09 6.68
CA SER A 425 -17.56 38.05 6.37
C SER A 425 -18.01 38.09 4.90
N PRO A 426 -18.26 36.95 4.25
CA PRO A 426 -18.88 36.93 2.92
C PRO A 426 -20.39 37.21 2.98
N PRO A 427 -20.97 37.82 1.93
CA PRO A 427 -22.40 38.11 1.85
C PRO A 427 -23.24 36.87 1.56
N VAL A 428 -24.47 36.91 2.10
CA VAL A 428 -25.55 35.94 1.94
C VAL A 428 -26.26 36.20 0.61
N GLU A 429 -26.08 35.31 -0.37
CA GLU A 429 -27.03 35.11 -1.48
C GLU A 429 -28.01 34.01 -1.02
N GLY A 430 -29.33 34.13 -1.07
CA GLY A 430 -30.15 34.81 -2.06
C GLY A 430 -31.04 33.76 -2.71
N TYR A 431 -32.15 33.40 -2.05
CA TYR A 431 -33.16 32.46 -2.54
C TYR A 431 -33.71 32.89 -3.91
N GLY A 432 -33.67 31.99 -4.90
CA GLY A 432 -34.31 32.16 -6.19
C GLY A 432 -35.13 30.92 -6.55
N GLN A 433 -36.45 31.07 -6.52
CA GLN A 433 -37.45 30.10 -6.98
C GLN A 433 -37.32 29.83 -8.48
N LYS A 434 -37.45 28.57 -8.89
CA LYS A 434 -38.34 28.09 -9.96
C LYS A 434 -38.53 26.59 -9.87
#